data_AF-A0A6N2K6J8-F1
#
_entry.id   AF-A0A6N2K6J8-F1
#
_cell.length_a   1.000
_cell.length_b   1.000
_cell.length_c   1.000
_cell.angle_alpha   90.00
_cell.angle_beta   90.00
_cell.angle_gamma   90.00
#
_symmetry.space_group_name_H-M   'P 1'
#
loop_
_entity.id
_entity.type
_entity.pdbx_description
1 polymer ?
#
loop_
_entity_poly.entity_id
_entity_poly.type
_entity_poly.pdbx_seq_one_letter_code
_entity_poly.pdbx_strand_id
1 'polypeptide(L)'
;MPEWPTDAVVSLHHNPKWVIKLELRMSSFHCELNSTVDLGYGNFGCTHYRRRCKIRAPCCDEIFDCRHCHNESKNSMEINPIDRHDIPRHELKRVICSLCDTEQEVQQQCFHCGVCMGKYFCSKCKFFDDDISKQQYHCNECGICRTGGEENFFHCNRCGCCYSLFMKDSHNCVERAMHHNCPVCFEFLFETTKDITVLPCGHTIHLECVKEMHNIFSKFLVIIGWCSFLC
;
A
#
# COMPACT_ATOMS: atom_id res chain seq x y z
N MET A 1 1.81 4.89 81.18
CA MET A 1 2.73 3.77 81.47
C MET A 1 2.51 2.71 80.40
N PRO A 2 3.55 2.05 79.89
CA PRO A 2 4.74 2.60 79.26
C PRO A 2 4.95 1.98 77.86
N GLU A 3 6.04 2.40 77.25
CA GLU A 3 6.59 2.06 75.94
C GLU A 3 6.65 0.57 75.59
N TRP A 4 6.59 0.34 74.28
CA TRP A 4 6.81 -0.91 73.55
C TRP A 4 8.26 -1.41 73.71
N PRO A 5 8.51 -2.73 73.79
CA PRO A 5 9.80 -3.30 73.47
C PRO A 5 9.86 -3.77 72.02
N THR A 6 10.96 -3.39 71.40
CA THR A 6 11.57 -3.97 70.21
C THR A 6 11.92 -5.44 70.43
N ASP A 7 11.75 -6.28 69.40
CA ASP A 7 12.90 -6.90 68.73
C ASP A 7 12.48 -8.06 67.81
N ALA A 8 13.10 -8.02 66.63
CA ALA A 8 13.06 -9.05 65.61
C ALA A 8 13.83 -10.30 66.07
N VAL A 9 13.32 -11.47 65.70
CA VAL A 9 14.18 -12.62 65.41
C VAL A 9 13.59 -13.37 64.22
N VAL A 10 14.17 -13.14 63.04
CA VAL A 10 14.14 -14.08 61.92
C VAL A 10 15.05 -15.23 62.29
N SER A 11 14.60 -16.46 62.04
CA SER A 11 15.40 -17.62 61.59
C SER A 11 14.75 -18.91 62.06
N LEU A 12 14.68 -20.02 61.34
CA LEU A 12 15.20 -20.47 60.05
C LEU A 12 14.53 -21.83 59.80
N HIS A 13 14.78 -22.37 58.61
CA HIS A 13 14.90 -23.80 58.32
C HIS A 13 13.67 -24.57 57.80
N HIS A 14 13.67 -24.66 56.46
CA HIS A 14 13.86 -25.89 55.68
C HIS A 14 12.69 -26.86 55.47
N ASN A 15 12.44 -27.04 54.17
CA ASN A 15 12.16 -28.31 53.48
C ASN A 15 10.68 -28.74 53.31
N PRO A 16 10.37 -29.66 52.38
CA PRO A 16 9.76 -29.26 51.12
C PRO A 16 8.48 -30.07 50.81
N LYS A 17 7.85 -29.69 49.70
CA LYS A 17 6.85 -30.43 48.92
C LYS A 17 5.38 -30.28 49.33
N TRP A 18 4.62 -30.08 48.27
CA TRP A 18 3.16 -30.21 48.12
C TRP A 18 2.34 -29.11 48.79
N VAL A 19 2.15 -27.99 48.09
CA VAL A 19 0.92 -27.21 48.26
C VAL A 19 0.19 -27.14 46.93
N ILE A 20 -1.06 -27.56 47.04
CA ILE A 20 -2.09 -27.73 46.03
C ILE A 20 -2.44 -26.39 45.39
N LYS A 21 -2.68 -26.46 44.09
CA LYS A 21 -3.14 -25.42 43.19
C LYS A 21 -4.44 -24.75 43.71
N LEU A 22 -4.42 -23.43 43.86
CA LEU A 22 -5.63 -22.59 43.71
C LEU A 22 -5.26 -21.40 42.82
N GLU A 23 -5.76 -21.45 41.59
CA GLU A 23 -5.69 -20.38 40.59
C GLU A 23 -6.61 -19.22 40.98
N LEU A 24 -6.05 -18.01 41.09
CA LEU A 24 -6.71 -16.78 40.67
C LEU A 24 -5.71 -15.95 39.85
N ARG A 25 -6.11 -15.66 38.62
CA ARG A 25 -5.38 -15.05 37.50
C ARG A 25 -4.76 -13.69 37.87
N MET A 26 -3.45 -13.56 37.70
CA MET A 26 -2.80 -12.26 37.48
C MET A 26 -2.36 -12.18 36.02
N SER A 27 -3.13 -11.40 35.26
CA SER A 27 -2.91 -11.13 33.84
C SER A 27 -1.59 -10.40 33.60
N SER A 28 -0.88 -10.86 32.58
CA SER A 28 0.26 -10.24 31.91
C SER A 28 0.21 -8.70 31.86
N PHE A 29 1.12 -8.06 32.57
CA PHE A 29 1.58 -6.71 32.23
C PHE A 29 2.99 -6.85 31.64
N HIS A 30 3.06 -7.03 30.32
CA HIS A 30 4.25 -6.63 29.58
C HIS A 30 4.30 -5.11 29.66
N CYS A 31 5.36 -4.57 30.27
CA CYS A 31 5.72 -3.17 30.11
C CYS A 31 6.20 -3.01 28.66
N GLU A 32 5.30 -2.67 27.75
CA GLU A 32 5.66 -2.32 26.38
C GLU A 32 6.39 -0.97 26.40
N LEU A 33 7.69 -1.02 26.10
CA LEU A 33 8.44 0.14 25.68
C LEU A 33 7.77 0.66 24.40
N ASN A 34 6.92 1.69 24.49
CA ASN A 34 6.38 2.38 23.32
C ASN A 34 7.55 2.87 22.48
N SER A 35 7.89 2.13 21.43
CA SER A 35 8.96 2.48 20.52
C SER A 35 8.51 3.75 19.78
N THR A 36 9.29 4.82 19.88
CA THR A 36 8.98 6.11 19.23
C THR A 36 8.75 5.96 17.72
N VAL A 37 9.34 4.94 17.12
CA VAL A 37 9.18 4.56 15.71
C VAL A 37 7.76 4.16 15.31
N ASP A 38 6.97 3.59 16.23
CA ASP A 38 5.64 3.04 15.93
C ASP A 38 4.49 3.92 16.41
N LEU A 39 4.81 5.10 16.96
CA LEU A 39 3.80 6.08 17.32
C LEU A 39 2.91 6.40 16.12
N GLY A 40 1.59 6.44 16.35
CA GLY A 40 0.61 6.73 15.30
C GLY A 40 0.39 5.60 14.30
N TYR A 41 0.90 4.39 14.55
CA TYR A 41 0.69 3.26 13.64
C TYR A 41 -0.79 2.99 13.38
N GLY A 42 -1.15 2.88 12.10
CA GLY A 42 -2.53 2.63 11.66
C GLY A 42 -3.49 3.82 11.77
N ASN A 43 -3.09 4.96 12.36
CA ASN A 43 -3.97 6.11 12.62
C ASN A 43 -3.96 7.18 11.52
N PHE A 44 -3.08 7.05 10.53
CA PHE A 44 -2.87 8.04 9.47
C PHE A 44 -2.92 7.41 8.07
N GLY A 45 -3.17 8.25 7.08
CA GLY A 45 -3.22 7.88 5.67
C GLY A 45 -4.55 8.26 5.04
N CYS A 46 -4.91 7.52 3.99
CA CYS A 46 -6.13 7.70 3.22
C CYS A 46 -6.74 6.34 2.88
N THR A 47 -7.83 6.34 2.10
CA THR A 47 -8.45 5.12 1.58
C THR A 47 -7.53 4.33 0.66
N HIS A 48 -6.55 4.96 0.00
CA HIS A 48 -5.60 4.28 -0.88
C HIS A 48 -4.47 3.59 -0.10
N TYR A 49 -3.85 4.29 0.86
CA TYR A 49 -2.67 3.83 1.59
C TYR A 49 -2.70 4.25 3.06
N ARG A 50 -2.23 3.36 3.94
CA ARG A 50 -2.01 3.68 5.36
C ARG A 50 -0.58 4.16 5.50
N ARG A 51 -0.37 5.39 5.97
CA ARG A 51 0.98 5.97 6.07
C ARG A 51 0.99 7.17 7.00
N ARG A 52 2.11 7.41 7.65
CA ARG A 52 2.33 8.51 8.61
C ARG A 52 2.99 9.73 7.96
N CYS A 53 2.79 9.93 6.66
CA CYS A 53 3.25 11.12 5.96
C CYS A 53 2.30 11.55 4.84
N LYS A 54 2.22 12.87 4.64
CA LYS A 54 1.65 13.52 3.46
C LYS A 54 2.74 13.83 2.45
N ILE A 55 2.35 14.09 1.21
CA ILE A 55 3.27 14.47 0.14
C ILE A 55 3.09 15.92 -0.24
N ARG A 56 4.18 16.59 -0.62
CA ARG A 56 4.12 17.84 -1.37
C ARG A 56 4.22 17.53 -2.85
N ALA A 57 3.15 17.81 -3.59
CA ALA A 57 3.03 17.52 -5.01
C ALA A 57 4.01 18.39 -5.81
N PRO A 58 4.97 17.82 -6.58
CA PRO A 58 5.95 18.62 -7.31
C PRO A 58 5.36 19.44 -8.47
N CYS A 59 4.16 19.08 -8.94
CA CYS A 59 3.46 19.75 -10.02
C CYS A 59 2.79 21.08 -9.60
N CYS A 60 2.38 21.21 -8.33
CA CYS A 60 1.57 22.34 -7.86
C CYS A 60 1.90 22.82 -6.43
N ASP A 61 2.88 22.19 -5.76
CA ASP A 61 3.31 22.43 -4.37
C ASP A 61 2.22 22.26 -3.28
N GLU A 62 1.05 21.77 -3.64
CA GLU A 62 -0.02 21.44 -2.72
C GLU A 62 0.26 20.15 -1.92
N ILE A 63 -0.38 20.03 -0.75
CA ILE A 63 -0.20 18.91 0.17
C ILE A 63 -1.35 17.92 0.04
N PHE A 64 -1.02 16.64 -0.16
CA PHE A 64 -2.01 15.56 -0.24
C PHE A 64 -1.62 14.35 0.59
N ASP A 65 -2.62 13.59 1.04
CA ASP A 65 -2.39 12.34 1.76
C ASP A 65 -1.82 11.24 0.89
N CYS A 66 -1.95 11.27 -0.45
CA CYS A 66 -1.20 10.45 -1.41
C CYS A 66 -1.34 10.95 -2.86
N ARG A 67 -0.63 10.29 -3.80
CA ARG A 67 -0.71 10.64 -5.23
C ARG A 67 -2.11 10.42 -5.80
N HIS A 68 -2.83 9.40 -5.33
CA HIS A 68 -4.18 9.10 -5.81
C HIS A 68 -5.16 10.15 -5.28
N CYS A 69 -5.07 10.55 -4.01
CA CYS A 69 -5.85 11.68 -3.49
C CYS A 69 -5.62 12.97 -4.31
N HIS A 70 -4.37 13.26 -4.68
CA HIS A 70 -4.06 14.38 -5.56
C HIS A 70 -4.73 14.23 -6.92
N ASN A 71 -4.48 13.12 -7.63
CA ASN A 71 -4.98 12.94 -9.00
C ASN A 71 -6.51 12.90 -9.02
N GLU A 72 -7.17 12.30 -8.03
CA GLU A 72 -8.63 12.32 -7.90
C GLU A 72 -9.17 13.75 -7.71
N SER A 73 -8.53 14.54 -6.85
CA SER A 73 -8.90 15.95 -6.64
C SER A 73 -8.68 16.80 -7.89
N LYS A 74 -7.49 16.69 -8.50
CA LYS A 74 -7.06 17.51 -9.65
C LYS A 74 -7.65 17.09 -10.98
N ASN A 75 -8.19 15.88 -11.11
CA ASN A 75 -8.90 15.44 -12.30
C ASN A 75 -10.42 15.33 -12.10
N SER A 76 -10.96 15.85 -11.00
CA SER A 76 -12.41 15.86 -10.78
C SER A 76 -13.13 16.74 -11.81
N MET A 77 -14.45 16.53 -11.95
CA MET A 77 -15.27 17.28 -12.91
C MET A 77 -15.35 18.78 -12.58
N GLU A 78 -15.12 19.15 -11.32
CA GLU A 78 -15.12 20.54 -10.85
C GLU A 78 -13.88 21.31 -11.30
N ILE A 79 -12.81 20.60 -11.68
CA ILE A 79 -11.56 21.21 -12.16
C ILE A 79 -11.66 21.50 -13.65
N ASN A 80 -11.28 22.74 -14.01
CA ASN A 80 -11.15 23.17 -15.39
C ASN A 80 -10.21 22.21 -16.15
N PRO A 81 -10.62 21.68 -17.32
CA PRO A 81 -9.81 20.73 -18.09
C PRO A 81 -8.35 21.13 -18.31
N ILE A 82 -8.04 22.42 -18.42
CA ILE A 82 -6.65 22.89 -18.61
C ILE A 82 -5.79 22.81 -17.35
N ASP A 83 -6.42 22.77 -16.18
CA ASP A 83 -5.74 22.71 -14.88
C ASP A 83 -5.63 21.27 -14.36
N ARG A 84 -6.16 20.29 -15.11
CA ARG A 84 -6.09 18.87 -14.76
C ARG A 84 -4.67 18.35 -14.95
N HIS A 85 -4.17 17.65 -13.93
CA HIS A 85 -2.82 17.11 -13.96
C HIS A 85 -2.65 16.01 -12.92
N ASP A 86 -1.65 15.17 -13.18
CA ASP A 86 -1.23 14.08 -12.31
C ASP A 86 0.13 14.38 -11.69
N ILE A 87 0.39 13.78 -10.52
CA ILE A 87 1.75 13.81 -9.95
C ILE A 87 2.69 12.93 -10.79
N PRO A 88 3.83 13.47 -11.26
CA PRO A 88 4.92 12.67 -11.81
C PRO A 88 5.55 11.83 -10.68
N ARG A 89 5.22 10.53 -10.67
CA ARG A 89 5.45 9.63 -9.52
C ARG A 89 6.89 9.53 -9.02
N HIS A 90 7.88 9.68 -9.91
CA HIS A 90 9.31 9.58 -9.54
C HIS A 90 9.92 10.92 -9.13
N GLU A 91 9.23 12.03 -9.36
CA GLU A 91 9.75 13.38 -9.07
C GLU A 91 9.41 13.87 -7.66
N LEU A 92 8.76 13.04 -6.86
CA LEU A 92 8.40 13.36 -5.49
C LEU A 92 9.65 13.46 -4.60
N LYS A 93 9.90 14.66 -4.07
CA LYS A 93 11.09 14.97 -3.26
C LYS A 93 10.79 15.22 -1.79
N ARG A 94 9.62 15.78 -1.48
CA ARG A 94 9.27 16.25 -0.14
C ARG A 94 8.04 15.57 0.43
N VAL A 95 8.10 15.26 1.72
CA VAL A 95 7.02 14.68 2.52
C VAL A 95 6.85 15.46 3.82
N ILE A 96 5.65 15.45 4.37
CA ILE A 96 5.30 16.08 5.64
C ILE A 96 4.92 14.99 6.62
N CYS A 97 5.59 14.90 7.76
CA CYS A 97 5.28 13.92 8.80
C CYS A 97 3.90 14.19 9.40
N SER A 98 3.01 13.21 9.38
CA SER A 98 1.63 13.38 9.87
C SER A 98 1.54 13.47 11.40
N LEU A 99 2.62 13.16 12.13
CA LEU A 99 2.64 13.23 13.59
C LEU A 99 3.13 14.57 14.15
N CYS A 100 4.08 15.21 13.49
CA CYS A 100 4.74 16.41 14.01
C CYS A 100 4.84 17.54 12.98
N ASP A 101 4.17 17.39 11.84
CA ASP A 101 4.06 18.36 10.74
C ASP A 101 5.39 18.84 10.15
N THR A 102 6.49 18.13 10.44
CA THR A 102 7.81 18.42 9.88
C THR A 102 7.83 18.08 8.40
N GLU A 103 8.12 19.07 7.56
CA GLU A 103 8.44 18.88 6.14
C GLU A 103 9.91 18.47 5.98
N GLN A 104 10.16 17.49 5.12
CA GLN A 104 11.47 16.89 4.92
C GLN A 104 11.62 16.25 3.55
N GLU A 105 12.86 15.97 3.16
CA GLU A 105 13.16 15.10 2.02
C GLU A 105 12.60 13.69 2.23
N VAL A 106 12.34 12.97 1.14
CA VAL A 106 11.82 11.60 1.17
C VAL A 106 12.82 10.66 1.83
N GLN A 107 12.43 10.13 2.99
CA GLN A 107 13.11 9.08 3.72
C GLN A 107 12.08 8.33 4.56
N GLN A 108 12.40 7.10 4.99
CA GLN A 108 11.44 6.26 5.71
C GLN A 108 11.08 6.82 7.09
N GLN A 109 12.00 7.48 7.78
CA GLN A 109 11.80 7.97 9.13
C GLN A 109 11.72 9.50 9.18
N CYS A 110 10.87 10.04 10.05
CA CYS A 110 10.87 11.47 10.30
C CYS A 110 12.19 11.88 10.96
N PHE A 111 12.91 12.87 10.42
CA PHE A 111 14.19 13.28 11.02
C PHE A 111 14.00 13.99 12.37
N HIS A 112 12.83 14.60 12.58
CA HIS A 112 12.54 15.38 13.78
C HIS A 112 12.02 14.50 14.93
N CYS A 113 10.98 13.69 14.69
CA CYS A 113 10.35 12.87 15.74
C CYS A 113 10.76 11.38 15.72
N GLY A 114 11.51 10.93 14.72
CA GLY A 114 11.99 9.55 14.62
C GLY A 114 10.94 8.51 14.23
N VAL A 115 9.67 8.90 14.01
CA VAL A 115 8.62 7.95 13.62
C VAL A 115 8.92 7.33 12.26
N CYS A 116 8.69 6.02 12.11
CA CYS A 116 8.72 5.35 10.82
C CYS A 116 7.48 5.78 10.03
N MET A 117 7.59 6.40 8.85
CA MET A 117 6.44 6.95 8.11
C MET A 117 5.68 5.91 7.27
N GLY A 118 6.24 4.71 7.10
CA GLY A 118 5.59 3.57 6.46
C GLY A 118 6.41 2.30 6.70
N LYS A 119 5.78 1.23 7.19
CA LYS A 119 6.47 -0.05 7.44
C LYS A 119 7.13 -0.61 6.18
N TYR A 120 6.42 -0.57 5.05
CA TYR A 120 7.00 -0.72 3.72
C TYR A 120 7.40 0.66 3.17
N PHE A 121 8.65 0.78 2.71
CA PHE A 121 9.15 1.97 2.04
C PHE A 121 9.93 1.58 0.78
N CYS A 122 9.57 2.19 -0.35
CA CYS A 122 10.34 2.07 -1.58
C CYS A 122 10.95 3.42 -1.95
N SER A 123 12.28 3.53 -1.86
CA SER A 123 13.01 4.75 -2.18
C SER A 123 13.00 5.11 -3.68
N LYS A 124 12.83 4.12 -4.56
CA LYS A 124 12.72 4.31 -6.02
C LYS A 124 11.37 4.92 -6.41
N CYS A 125 10.28 4.37 -5.86
CA CYS A 125 8.92 4.84 -6.11
C CYS A 125 8.46 5.95 -5.15
N LYS A 126 9.29 6.32 -4.16
CA LYS A 126 8.93 7.27 -3.09
C LYS A 126 7.62 6.87 -2.37
N PHE A 127 7.45 5.56 -2.18
CA PHE A 127 6.19 4.96 -1.76
C PHE A 127 6.26 4.48 -0.30
N PHE A 128 5.18 4.69 0.44
CA PHE A 128 5.03 4.38 1.86
C PHE A 128 3.70 3.67 2.07
N ASP A 129 3.71 2.53 2.77
CA ASP A 129 2.50 1.85 3.22
C ASP A 129 2.79 1.13 4.54
N ASP A 130 1.87 1.24 5.48
CA ASP A 130 1.91 0.51 6.75
C ASP A 130 1.27 -0.86 6.63
N ASP A 131 0.40 -1.05 5.64
CA ASP A 131 -0.28 -2.32 5.43
C ASP A 131 0.63 -3.32 4.72
N ILE A 132 1.55 -3.92 5.48
CA ILE A 132 2.48 -4.95 4.99
C ILE A 132 1.78 -6.27 4.58
N SER A 133 0.50 -6.44 4.92
CA SER A 133 -0.25 -7.65 4.53
C SER A 133 -0.42 -7.77 3.01
N LYS A 134 -0.30 -6.65 2.28
CA LYS A 134 -0.32 -6.62 0.81
C LYS A 134 0.95 -7.19 0.18
N GLN A 135 2.00 -7.45 0.96
CA GLN A 135 3.28 -8.01 0.50
C GLN A 135 3.82 -7.22 -0.70
N GLN A 136 3.99 -5.91 -0.51
CA GLN A 136 4.49 -5.01 -1.54
C GLN A 136 5.93 -5.36 -1.92
N TYR A 137 6.26 -5.24 -3.19
CA TYR A 137 7.63 -5.36 -3.70
C TYR A 137 7.85 -4.41 -4.87
N HIS A 138 9.10 -4.08 -5.17
CA HIS A 138 9.46 -3.25 -6.31
C HIS A 138 9.97 -4.13 -7.45
N CYS A 139 9.26 -4.15 -8.59
CA CYS A 139 9.79 -4.76 -9.80
C CYS A 139 10.67 -3.75 -10.53
N ASN A 140 11.97 -4.07 -10.67
CA ASN A 140 12.95 -3.18 -11.31
C ASN A 140 12.68 -2.99 -12.79
N GLU A 141 12.22 -4.05 -13.46
CA GLU A 141 11.92 -4.09 -14.89
C GLU A 141 10.67 -3.28 -15.22
N CYS A 142 9.66 -3.26 -14.33
CA CYS A 142 8.52 -2.35 -14.46
C CYS A 142 8.84 -0.92 -13.98
N GLY A 143 9.81 -0.75 -13.08
CA GLY A 143 10.06 0.51 -12.38
C GLY A 143 8.91 0.93 -11.44
N ILE A 144 8.08 -0.02 -10.99
CA ILE A 144 6.90 0.25 -10.16
C ILE A 144 6.77 -0.74 -8.99
N CYS A 145 6.16 -0.31 -7.89
CA CYS A 145 5.78 -1.22 -6.81
C CYS A 145 4.55 -2.05 -7.21
N ARG A 146 4.59 -3.33 -6.91
CA ARG A 146 3.49 -4.31 -7.04
C ARG A 146 3.14 -4.87 -5.67
N THR A 147 2.08 -5.67 -5.60
CA THR A 147 1.59 -6.34 -4.39
C THR A 147 1.48 -7.84 -4.62
N GLY A 148 1.41 -8.63 -3.55
CA GLY A 148 1.20 -10.08 -3.59
C GLY A 148 2.46 -10.93 -3.39
N GLY A 149 3.59 -10.33 -2.99
CA GLY A 149 4.86 -11.01 -2.71
C GLY A 149 5.69 -11.23 -3.97
N GLU A 150 6.95 -10.81 -3.97
CA GLU A 150 7.85 -10.92 -5.13
C GLU A 150 8.00 -12.37 -5.59
N GLU A 151 8.02 -13.29 -4.62
CA GLU A 151 8.16 -14.73 -4.83
C GLU A 151 6.97 -15.37 -5.55
N ASN A 152 5.83 -14.69 -5.66
CA ASN A 152 4.63 -15.22 -6.31
C ASN A 152 4.48 -14.74 -7.75
N PHE A 153 5.38 -13.89 -8.23
CA PHE A 153 5.30 -13.24 -9.53
C PHE A 153 6.60 -13.39 -10.33
N PHE A 154 6.49 -13.24 -11.64
CA PHE A 154 7.64 -13.06 -12.54
C PHE A 154 7.38 -11.91 -13.51
N HIS A 155 8.44 -11.24 -13.94
CA HIS A 155 8.36 -10.27 -15.02
C HIS A 155 8.53 -10.95 -16.38
N CYS A 156 7.59 -10.75 -17.30
CA CYS A 156 7.72 -11.18 -18.69
C CYS A 156 8.26 -10.02 -19.53
N ASN A 157 9.54 -10.07 -19.93
CA ASN A 157 10.19 -9.01 -20.70
C ASN A 157 9.50 -8.72 -22.05
N ARG A 158 8.90 -9.73 -22.69
CA ARG A 158 8.20 -9.55 -23.96
C ARG A 158 6.86 -8.82 -23.77
N CYS A 159 6.08 -9.18 -22.75
CA CYS A 159 4.86 -8.45 -22.42
C CYS A 159 5.15 -7.08 -21.77
N GLY A 160 6.30 -6.95 -21.10
CA GLY A 160 6.67 -5.79 -20.31
C GLY A 160 5.91 -5.71 -18.97
N CYS A 161 5.38 -6.80 -18.44
CA CYS A 161 4.58 -6.77 -17.22
C CYS A 161 4.79 -7.98 -16.30
N CYS A 162 4.36 -7.82 -15.05
CA CYS A 162 4.42 -8.86 -14.02
C CYS A 162 3.17 -9.73 -14.07
N TYR A 163 3.36 -11.04 -14.10
CA TYR A 163 2.31 -12.04 -13.98
C TYR A 163 2.57 -12.95 -12.78
N SER A 164 1.52 -13.61 -12.28
CA SER A 164 1.69 -14.66 -11.27
C SER A 164 2.51 -15.82 -11.83
N LEU A 165 3.32 -16.47 -11.00
CA LEU A 165 4.11 -17.65 -11.39
C LEU A 165 3.26 -18.79 -11.97
N PHE A 166 1.99 -18.90 -11.58
CA PHE A 166 1.07 -19.88 -12.18
C PHE A 166 0.85 -19.70 -13.69
N MET A 167 1.12 -18.50 -14.21
CA MET A 167 0.95 -18.14 -15.62
C MET A 167 2.24 -18.22 -16.43
N LYS A 168 3.36 -18.63 -15.83
CA LYS A 168 4.69 -18.55 -16.44
C LYS A 168 4.76 -19.24 -17.80
N ASP A 169 4.20 -20.44 -17.90
CA ASP A 169 4.24 -21.26 -19.11
C ASP A 169 2.91 -21.28 -19.89
N SER A 170 1.89 -20.57 -19.42
CA SER A 170 0.51 -20.65 -19.95
C SER A 170 -0.08 -19.33 -20.42
N HIS A 171 0.55 -18.18 -20.14
CA HIS A 171 0.03 -16.90 -20.61
C HIS A 171 0.22 -16.72 -22.12
N ASN A 172 -0.81 -16.18 -22.78
CA ASN A 172 -0.72 -15.73 -24.17
C ASN A 172 0.18 -14.48 -24.22
N CYS A 173 1.46 -14.70 -24.49
CA CYS A 173 2.48 -13.67 -24.48
C CYS A 173 2.34 -12.75 -25.71
N VAL A 174 1.67 -11.62 -25.52
CA VAL A 174 1.54 -10.54 -26.51
C VAL A 174 2.48 -9.42 -26.14
N GLU A 175 3.22 -8.90 -27.12
CA GLU A 175 4.15 -7.81 -26.89
C GLU A 175 3.42 -6.58 -26.33
N ARG A 176 3.96 -6.01 -25.25
CA ARG A 176 3.45 -4.76 -24.67
C ARG A 176 1.94 -4.80 -24.34
N ALA A 177 1.42 -5.96 -23.95
CA ALA A 177 -0.02 -6.22 -23.75
C ALA A 177 -0.76 -5.28 -22.77
N MET A 178 -0.04 -4.44 -22.02
CA MET A 178 -0.61 -3.46 -21.08
C MET A 178 -0.16 -2.02 -21.37
N HIS A 179 0.69 -1.80 -22.37
CA HIS A 179 1.26 -0.47 -22.69
C HIS A 179 0.43 0.23 -23.75
N HIS A 180 -0.88 0.26 -23.54
CA HIS A 180 -1.83 0.96 -24.36
C HIS A 180 -2.96 1.51 -23.49
N ASN A 181 -3.75 2.41 -24.05
CA ASN A 181 -4.92 2.96 -23.36
C ASN A 181 -6.08 1.96 -23.43
N CYS A 182 -6.86 1.89 -22.36
CA CYS A 182 -8.13 1.21 -22.37
C CYS A 182 -8.99 1.79 -23.50
N PRO A 183 -9.53 0.97 -24.42
CA PRO A 183 -10.27 1.49 -25.57
C PRO A 183 -11.63 2.10 -25.22
N VAL A 184 -12.10 1.93 -23.99
CA VAL A 184 -13.40 2.43 -23.52
C VAL A 184 -13.23 3.77 -22.81
N CYS A 185 -12.35 3.85 -21.81
CA CYS A 185 -12.16 5.06 -21.00
C CYS A 185 -10.92 5.88 -21.40
N PHE A 186 -10.10 5.37 -22.33
CA PHE A 186 -8.86 6.00 -22.81
C PHE A 186 -7.78 6.22 -21.73
N GLU A 187 -7.93 5.63 -20.55
CA GLU A 187 -6.91 5.64 -19.51
C GLU A 187 -5.79 4.64 -19.79
N PHE A 188 -4.55 5.00 -19.47
CA PHE A 188 -3.39 4.13 -19.65
C PHE A 188 -3.43 2.92 -18.70
N LEU A 189 -3.35 1.71 -19.25
CA LEU A 189 -3.58 0.47 -18.50
C LEU A 189 -2.43 0.10 -17.56
N PHE A 190 -1.18 0.41 -17.91
CA PHE A 190 -0.02 -0.07 -17.15
C PHE A 190 0.05 0.51 -15.72
N GLU A 191 -0.43 1.74 -15.55
CA GLU A 191 -0.34 2.49 -14.30
C GLU A 191 -1.64 2.55 -13.50
N THR A 192 -2.71 1.98 -14.05
CA THR A 192 -4.03 1.98 -13.43
C THR A 192 -4.06 1.10 -12.17
N THR A 193 -4.86 1.53 -11.20
CA THR A 193 -5.18 0.73 -10.00
C THR A 193 -6.50 -0.03 -10.14
N LYS A 194 -7.22 0.18 -11.24
CA LYS A 194 -8.48 -0.51 -11.54
C LYS A 194 -8.19 -1.96 -11.94
N ASP A 195 -9.11 -2.86 -11.61
CA ASP A 195 -9.02 -4.25 -12.04
C ASP A 195 -8.96 -4.34 -13.56
N ILE A 196 -8.09 -5.21 -14.06
CA ILE A 196 -7.89 -5.48 -15.48
C ILE A 196 -8.19 -6.94 -15.79
N THR A 197 -8.55 -7.20 -17.04
CA THR A 197 -8.73 -8.54 -17.57
C THR A 197 -8.04 -8.67 -18.92
N VAL A 198 -7.58 -9.88 -19.23
CA VAL A 198 -6.97 -10.22 -20.51
C VAL A 198 -8.04 -10.87 -21.39
N LEU A 199 -8.28 -10.27 -22.55
CA LEU A 199 -9.23 -10.78 -23.54
C LEU A 199 -8.67 -12.05 -24.21
N PRO A 200 -9.52 -12.87 -24.86
CA PRO A 200 -9.07 -14.04 -25.61
C PRO A 200 -8.01 -13.73 -26.68
N CYS A 201 -8.06 -12.53 -27.27
CA CYS A 201 -7.06 -12.05 -28.23
C CYS A 201 -5.76 -11.53 -27.58
N GLY A 202 -5.60 -11.65 -26.25
CA GLY A 202 -4.40 -11.34 -25.50
C GLY A 202 -4.26 -9.87 -25.06
N HIS A 203 -5.11 -8.98 -25.55
CA HIS A 203 -5.15 -7.57 -25.12
C HIS A 203 -5.74 -7.39 -23.73
N THR A 204 -5.21 -6.41 -22.98
CA THR A 204 -5.69 -6.06 -21.65
C THR A 204 -6.71 -4.91 -21.72
N ILE A 205 -7.70 -4.92 -20.82
CA ILE A 205 -8.74 -3.90 -20.67
C ILE A 205 -9.21 -3.87 -19.20
N HIS A 206 -9.74 -2.74 -18.72
CA HIS A 206 -10.37 -2.67 -17.40
C HIS A 206 -11.57 -3.61 -17.29
N LEU A 207 -11.66 -4.34 -16.17
CA LEU A 207 -12.75 -5.28 -15.90
C LEU A 207 -14.12 -4.58 -15.93
N GLU A 208 -14.21 -3.38 -15.38
CA GLU A 208 -15.42 -2.58 -15.39
C GLU A 208 -15.81 -2.15 -16.81
N CYS A 209 -14.87 -1.69 -17.62
CA CYS A 209 -15.12 -1.34 -19.02
C CYS A 209 -15.62 -2.55 -19.84
N VAL A 210 -15.12 -3.76 -19.58
CA VAL A 210 -15.66 -4.98 -20.21
C VAL A 210 -17.09 -5.25 -19.77
N LYS A 211 -17.41 -5.06 -18.48
CA LYS A 211 -18.78 -5.23 -17.97
C LYS A 211 -19.73 -4.18 -18.57
N GLU A 212 -19.31 -2.93 -18.68
CA GLU A 212 -20.07 -1.86 -19.34
C GLU A 212 -20.34 -2.20 -20.81
N MET A 213 -19.31 -2.62 -21.55
CA MET A 213 -19.49 -3.11 -22.91
C MET A 213 -20.51 -4.25 -22.94
N HIS A 214 -20.39 -5.26 -22.07
CA HIS A 214 -21.35 -6.36 -22.03
C HIS A 214 -22.78 -5.89 -21.72
N ASN A 215 -22.97 -4.88 -20.87
CA ASN A 215 -24.29 -4.32 -20.56
C ASN A 215 -24.88 -3.52 -21.73
N ILE A 216 -24.04 -2.87 -22.53
CA ILE A 216 -24.45 -2.15 -23.74
C ILE A 216 -24.79 -3.16 -24.86
N PHE A 217 -23.95 -4.18 -25.06
CA PHE A 217 -24.10 -5.17 -26.13
C PHE A 217 -25.03 -6.35 -25.80
N SER A 218 -25.40 -6.58 -24.53
CA SER A 218 -26.53 -7.47 -24.21
C SER A 218 -27.88 -6.89 -24.65
N LYS A 219 -27.94 -5.59 -24.98
CA LYS A 219 -29.05 -4.97 -25.71
C LYS A 219 -28.85 -4.96 -27.23
N PHE A 220 -27.63 -5.22 -27.74
CA PHE A 220 -27.27 -5.23 -29.17
C PHE A 220 -26.25 -6.34 -29.47
N LEU A 221 -26.76 -7.43 -30.02
CA LEU A 221 -26.15 -8.75 -30.16
C LEU A 221 -24.88 -8.79 -31.05
N VAL A 222 -23.70 -8.30 -30.61
CA VAL A 222 -22.41 -8.58 -31.29
C VAL A 222 -21.22 -8.50 -30.33
N ILE A 223 -20.83 -9.61 -29.69
CA ILE A 223 -19.59 -9.69 -28.87
C ILE A 223 -18.40 -10.25 -29.69
N ILE A 224 -18.64 -10.85 -30.85
CA ILE A 224 -17.60 -11.56 -31.63
C ILE A 224 -16.90 -10.65 -32.65
N GLY A 225 -17.52 -9.51 -33.04
CA GLY A 225 -17.00 -8.64 -34.11
C GLY A 225 -16.00 -7.57 -33.68
N TRP A 226 -15.87 -7.28 -32.38
CA TRP A 226 -15.13 -6.09 -31.93
C TRP A 226 -13.63 -6.31 -31.68
N CYS A 227 -13.14 -7.53 -31.47
CA CYS A 227 -11.68 -7.70 -31.39
C CYS A 227 -11.00 -7.35 -32.73
N SER A 228 -11.71 -7.45 -33.86
CA SER A 228 -11.22 -7.00 -35.18
C SER A 228 -11.25 -5.48 -35.39
N PHE A 229 -12.00 -4.72 -34.59
CA PHE A 229 -12.05 -3.24 -34.66
C PHE A 229 -11.16 -2.56 -33.61
N LEU A 230 -10.69 -3.32 -32.62
CA LEU A 230 -9.85 -2.86 -31.51
C LEU A 230 -8.37 -3.24 -31.67
N CYS A 231 -8.03 -4.10 -32.64
CA CYS A 231 -6.66 -4.43 -33.03
C CYS A 231 -6.25 -3.67 -34.28
#